data_AF-A0A352HSD8-F1
#
_entry.id   AF-A0A352HSD8-F1
#
_cell.length_a   1.000
_cell.length_b   1.000
_cell.length_c   1.000
_cell.angle_alpha   90.00
_cell.angle_beta   90.00
_cell.angle_gamma   90.00
#
_symmetry.space_group_name_H-M   'P 1'
#
loop_
_entity.id
_entity.type
_entity.pdbx_description
1 polymer ?
#
loop_
_entity_poly.entity_id
_entity_poly.type
_entity_poly.pdbx_seq_one_letter_code
_entity_poly.pdbx_strand_id
1 'polypeptide(L)'
;MLTVAVLSSVSGYAYEPLVQEGLVWNTSHEEREYNSSPRTVIDSWYFDAPVEMCGRTYHPLKQNDKTFGYMRQDGDKVYLLVDGDNISDIWYYNENRDRFELSTGDEVLIYDFGAKAGDKYMTVSMDGYGGFYANPEMVEVYVVKADTIMVNGHERRR
;
A
#
# COMPACT_ATOMS: atom_id res chain seq x y z
N MET A 1 4.93 57.30 5.70
CA MET A 1 4.62 56.12 6.52
C MET A 1 4.71 54.92 5.59
N LEU A 2 5.78 54.13 5.70
CA LEU A 2 6.08 53.02 4.79
C LEU A 2 5.72 51.73 5.52
N THR A 3 4.70 51.01 5.05
CA THR A 3 4.29 49.73 5.63
C THR A 3 5.02 48.61 4.89
N VAL A 4 5.97 47.97 5.56
CA VAL A 4 6.62 46.75 5.06
C VAL A 4 5.67 45.59 5.34
N ALA A 5 5.16 44.96 4.28
CA ALA A 5 4.47 43.67 4.39
C ALA A 5 5.53 42.57 4.45
N VAL A 6 5.70 41.95 5.62
CA VAL A 6 6.46 40.71 5.76
C VAL A 6 5.56 39.57 5.30
N LEU A 7 5.78 39.08 4.08
CA LEU A 7 5.23 37.81 3.63
C LEU A 7 5.99 36.70 4.37
N SER A 8 5.43 36.20 5.46
CA SER A 8 5.87 34.94 6.05
C SER A 8 5.43 33.81 5.11
N SER A 9 6.33 33.37 4.24
CA SER A 9 6.15 32.13 3.49
C SER A 9 6.19 30.98 4.50
N VAL A 10 5.02 30.46 4.88
CA VAL A 10 4.93 29.13 5.45
C VAL A 10 5.30 28.18 4.32
N SER A 11 6.50 27.63 4.35
CA SER A 11 6.86 26.48 3.51
C SER A 11 6.02 25.30 3.98
N GLY A 12 4.78 25.21 3.52
CA GLY A 12 4.02 23.98 3.56
C GLY A 12 4.76 22.99 2.67
N TYR A 13 5.50 22.07 3.27
CA TYR A 13 6.17 21.01 2.54
C TYR A 13 5.09 20.19 1.80
N ALA A 14 5.29 20.02 0.50
CA ALA A 14 4.38 19.25 -0.33
C ALA A 14 4.41 17.79 0.14
N TYR A 15 3.24 17.22 0.41
CA TYR A 15 3.07 15.81 0.71
C TYR A 15 3.68 14.99 -0.45
N GLU A 16 4.67 14.12 -0.14
CA GLU A 16 5.19 13.15 -1.10
C GLU A 16 4.57 11.77 -0.84
N PRO A 17 3.87 11.18 -1.84
CA PRO A 17 3.27 9.85 -1.71
C PRO A 17 4.36 8.75 -1.69
N LEU A 18 4.07 7.61 -1.07
CA LEU A 18 4.91 6.41 -1.13
C LEU A 18 4.66 5.61 -2.40
N VAL A 19 3.45 5.70 -2.94
CA VAL A 19 3.07 5.10 -4.22
C VAL A 19 3.41 6.10 -5.33
N GLN A 20 4.65 6.03 -5.82
CA GLN A 20 5.16 6.87 -6.90
C GLN A 20 6.37 6.22 -7.58
N GLU A 21 6.66 6.66 -8.81
CA GLU A 21 7.88 6.29 -9.54
C GLU A 21 9.17 6.64 -8.78
N GLY A 22 10.25 5.94 -9.11
CA GLY A 22 11.59 6.24 -8.59
C GLY A 22 11.86 5.74 -7.17
N LEU A 23 10.88 5.13 -6.51
CA LEU A 23 11.06 4.45 -5.22
C LEU A 23 11.14 2.93 -5.41
N VAL A 24 12.02 2.30 -4.63
CA VAL A 24 12.17 0.84 -4.55
C VAL A 24 11.92 0.40 -3.11
N TRP A 25 10.98 -0.52 -2.93
CA TRP A 25 10.67 -1.15 -1.65
C TRP A 25 11.37 -2.49 -1.59
N ASN A 26 12.32 -2.62 -0.66
CA ASN A 26 13.02 -3.88 -0.43
C ASN A 26 12.42 -4.60 0.77
N THR A 27 11.96 -5.83 0.57
CA THR A 27 11.64 -6.77 1.65
C THR A 27 12.76 -7.81 1.74
N SER A 28 13.07 -8.26 2.94
CA SER A 28 14.08 -9.30 3.14
C SER A 28 13.54 -10.41 4.03
N HIS A 29 13.71 -11.65 3.62
CA HIS A 29 13.33 -12.83 4.39
C HIS A 29 14.41 -13.90 4.36
N GLU A 30 14.36 -14.82 5.31
CA GLU A 30 15.23 -16.00 5.30
C GLU A 30 14.49 -17.17 4.67
N GLU A 31 15.10 -17.77 3.64
CA GLU A 31 14.66 -19.02 3.06
C GLU A 31 15.55 -20.16 3.51
N ARG A 32 14.94 -21.34 3.69
CA ARG A 32 15.64 -22.57 4.02
C ARG A 32 15.15 -23.71 3.15
N GLU A 33 15.98 -24.14 2.22
CA GLU A 33 15.74 -25.39 1.50
C GLU A 33 16.16 -26.59 2.38
N TYR A 34 15.56 -27.75 2.14
CA TYR A 34 15.86 -28.98 2.89
C TYR A 34 17.36 -29.30 2.81
N ASN A 35 18.00 -29.48 3.97
CA ASN A 35 19.45 -29.70 4.13
C ASN A 35 20.37 -28.55 3.67
N SER A 36 19.87 -27.31 3.55
CA SER A 36 20.68 -26.12 3.26
C SER A 36 20.84 -25.19 4.48
N SER A 37 21.91 -24.40 4.49
CA SER A 37 22.02 -23.24 5.36
C SER A 37 20.98 -22.20 4.95
N PRO A 38 20.37 -21.47 5.92
CA PRO A 38 19.49 -20.36 5.60
C PRO A 38 20.20 -19.36 4.69
N ARG A 39 19.47 -18.81 3.72
CA ARG A 39 19.93 -17.70 2.88
C ARG A 39 18.97 -16.53 3.03
N THR A 40 19.52 -15.32 3.04
CA THR A 40 18.72 -14.10 2.95
C THR A 40 18.32 -13.86 1.51
N VAL A 41 17.02 -13.73 1.26
CA VAL A 41 16.45 -13.27 0.00
C VAL A 41 16.04 -11.82 0.18
N ILE A 42 16.26 -11.01 -0.85
CA ILE A 42 15.83 -9.62 -0.91
C ILE A 42 14.94 -9.50 -2.13
N ASP A 43 13.68 -9.16 -1.91
CA ASP A 43 12.71 -8.86 -2.95
C ASP A 43 12.59 -7.35 -3.13
N SER A 44 12.83 -6.90 -4.37
CA SER A 44 12.75 -5.49 -4.73
C SER A 44 11.48 -5.21 -5.53
N TRP A 45 10.60 -4.43 -4.94
CA TRP A 45 9.35 -3.95 -5.53
C TRP A 45 9.50 -2.49 -5.94
N TYR A 46 8.89 -2.10 -7.04
CA TYR A 46 8.94 -0.71 -7.51
C TYR A 46 7.64 -0.33 -8.22
N PHE A 47 7.41 0.97 -8.34
CA PHE A 47 6.27 1.51 -9.08
C PHE A 47 6.73 2.03 -10.44
N ASP A 48 6.02 1.62 -11.49
CA ASP A 48 6.24 2.12 -12.85
C ASP A 48 5.43 3.40 -13.13
N ALA A 49 5.60 3.93 -14.34
CA ALA A 49 4.88 5.08 -14.85
C ALA A 49 3.36 4.97 -14.59
N PRO A 50 2.71 6.05 -14.14
CA PRO A 50 1.31 6.04 -13.80
C PRO A 50 0.43 5.77 -15.02
N VAL A 51 -0.70 5.12 -14.78
CA VAL A 51 -1.73 4.82 -15.76
C VAL A 51 -3.10 5.29 -15.27
N GLU A 52 -3.94 5.75 -16.18
CA GLU A 52 -5.34 6.08 -15.90
C GLU A 52 -6.20 4.84 -16.04
N MET A 53 -6.88 4.45 -14.97
CA MET A 53 -7.81 3.32 -14.92
C MET A 53 -9.02 3.71 -14.09
N CYS A 54 -10.23 3.33 -14.50
CA CYS A 54 -11.46 3.60 -13.73
C CYS A 54 -11.64 5.08 -13.29
N GLY A 55 -11.08 6.03 -14.06
CA GLY A 55 -11.15 7.47 -13.78
C GLY A 55 -10.20 7.96 -12.67
N ARG A 56 -9.19 7.17 -12.30
CA ARG A 56 -8.15 7.54 -11.33
C ARG A 56 -6.77 7.15 -11.84
N THR A 57 -5.76 7.86 -11.35
CA THR A 57 -4.35 7.55 -11.61
C THR A 57 -3.87 6.45 -10.66
N TYR A 58 -3.28 5.39 -11.20
CA TYR A 58 -2.62 4.32 -10.45
C TYR A 58 -1.18 4.13 -10.91
N HIS A 59 -0.35 3.62 -10.02
CA HIS A 59 0.99 3.15 -10.32
C HIS A 59 1.01 1.60 -10.36
N PRO A 60 1.53 0.99 -11.43
CA PRO A 60 1.75 -0.45 -11.48
C PRO A 60 2.81 -0.86 -10.46
N LEU A 61 2.47 -1.75 -9.52
CA LEU A 61 3.42 -2.38 -8.62
C LEU A 61 4.12 -3.53 -9.36
N LYS A 62 5.45 -3.48 -9.44
CA LYS A 62 6.26 -4.44 -10.17
C LYS A 62 7.34 -5.10 -9.33
N GLN A 63 7.64 -6.35 -9.69
CA GLN A 63 8.81 -7.09 -9.25
C GLN A 63 9.32 -7.91 -10.45
N ASN A 64 10.63 -7.83 -10.75
CA ASN A 64 11.24 -8.50 -11.91
C ASN A 64 10.49 -8.23 -13.24
N ASP A 65 10.08 -6.98 -13.46
CA ASP A 65 9.31 -6.47 -14.61
C ASP A 65 7.90 -7.08 -14.79
N LYS A 66 7.47 -7.95 -13.88
CA LYS A 66 6.09 -8.45 -13.81
C LYS A 66 5.25 -7.48 -12.97
N THR A 67 4.08 -7.10 -13.50
CA THR A 67 3.06 -6.37 -12.76
C THR A 67 2.31 -7.31 -11.82
N PHE A 68 2.11 -6.89 -10.57
CA PHE A 68 1.36 -7.63 -9.55
C PHE A 68 0.05 -6.96 -9.17
N GLY A 69 -0.14 -5.70 -9.54
CA GLY A 69 -1.37 -4.96 -9.32
C GLY A 69 -1.15 -3.47 -9.54
N TYR A 70 -2.21 -2.70 -9.37
CA TYR A 70 -2.19 -1.25 -9.54
C TYR A 70 -2.57 -0.60 -8.23
N MET A 71 -1.70 0.28 -7.74
CA MET A 71 -1.90 0.94 -6.45
C MET A 71 -1.98 2.43 -6.62
N ARG A 72 -2.74 3.08 -5.74
CA ARG A 72 -2.72 4.54 -5.61
C ARG A 72 -2.70 4.94 -4.15
N GLN A 73 -2.29 6.17 -3.88
CA GLN A 73 -2.33 6.72 -2.55
C GLN A 73 -3.15 8.01 -2.52
N ASP A 74 -4.06 8.10 -1.56
CA ASP A 74 -4.86 9.30 -1.29
C ASP A 74 -4.75 9.64 0.20
N GLY A 75 -3.99 10.70 0.47
CA GLY A 75 -3.53 11.03 1.82
C GLY A 75 -2.83 9.84 2.48
N ASP A 76 -3.22 9.51 3.70
CA ASP A 76 -2.57 8.43 4.45
C ASP A 76 -3.04 7.03 4.05
N LYS A 77 -3.88 6.90 3.02
CA LYS A 77 -4.47 5.61 2.61
C LYS A 77 -3.93 5.14 1.27
N VAL A 78 -3.56 3.87 1.23
CA VAL A 78 -3.06 3.18 0.04
C VAL A 78 -4.10 2.17 -0.41
N TYR A 79 -4.47 2.26 -1.68
CA TYR A 79 -5.50 1.43 -2.29
C TYR A 79 -4.90 0.54 -3.37
N LEU A 80 -5.39 -0.70 -3.47
CA LEU A 80 -5.15 -1.64 -4.55
C LEU A 80 -6.41 -1.75 -5.41
N LEU A 81 -6.24 -1.66 -6.73
CA LEU A 81 -7.31 -1.85 -7.69
C LEU A 81 -7.62 -3.34 -7.88
N VAL A 82 -8.91 -3.70 -7.86
CA VAL A 82 -9.40 -4.97 -8.40
C VAL A 82 -9.46 -4.81 -9.92
N ASP A 83 -8.40 -5.21 -10.61
CA ASP A 83 -8.25 -5.00 -12.06
C ASP A 83 -8.85 -6.13 -12.91
N GLY A 84 -9.15 -7.29 -12.31
CA GLY A 84 -9.66 -8.48 -12.99
C GLY A 84 -8.61 -9.30 -13.73
N ASP A 85 -7.36 -8.84 -13.80
CA ASP A 85 -6.25 -9.49 -14.50
C ASP A 85 -5.17 -9.98 -13.53
N ASN A 86 -4.63 -9.08 -12.71
CA ASN A 86 -3.62 -9.40 -11.69
C ASN A 86 -4.27 -9.62 -10.32
N ILE A 87 -5.33 -8.86 -10.05
CA ILE A 87 -6.09 -8.90 -8.80
C ILE A 87 -7.56 -9.16 -9.15
N SER A 88 -8.00 -10.39 -8.91
CA SER A 88 -9.37 -10.85 -9.11
C SER A 88 -9.87 -11.61 -7.88
N ASP A 89 -11.16 -11.96 -7.89
CA ASP A 89 -11.76 -12.92 -6.97
C ASP A 89 -11.61 -12.57 -5.47
N ILE A 90 -11.54 -11.27 -5.14
CA ILE A 90 -11.54 -10.81 -3.75
C ILE A 90 -12.97 -10.86 -3.22
N TRP A 91 -13.13 -11.49 -2.07
CA TRP A 91 -14.42 -11.56 -1.38
C TRP A 91 -14.26 -11.43 0.14
N TYR A 92 -15.36 -11.15 0.80
CA TYR A 92 -15.45 -11.03 2.25
C TYR A 92 -16.82 -11.41 2.77
N TYR A 93 -16.89 -11.77 4.06
CA TYR A 93 -18.16 -11.94 4.76
C TYR A 93 -18.48 -10.66 5.53
N ASN A 94 -19.69 -10.14 5.39
CA ASN A 94 -20.18 -9.05 6.24
C ASN A 94 -20.52 -9.57 7.66
N GLU A 95 -20.97 -8.67 8.53
CA GLU A 95 -21.42 -8.99 9.90
C GLU A 95 -22.54 -10.04 9.95
N ASN A 96 -23.36 -10.12 8.90
CA ASN A 96 -24.46 -11.08 8.75
C ASN A 96 -24.02 -12.42 8.15
N ARG A 97 -22.72 -12.60 7.83
CA ARG A 97 -22.15 -13.75 7.13
C ARG A 97 -22.62 -13.93 5.69
N ASP A 98 -23.07 -12.85 5.06
CA ASP A 98 -23.30 -12.82 3.63
C ASP A 98 -21.96 -12.64 2.90
N ARG A 99 -21.73 -13.41 1.84
CA ARG A 99 -20.54 -13.28 0.99
C ARG A 99 -20.73 -12.13 0.01
N PHE A 100 -19.78 -11.20 0.00
CA PHE A 100 -19.67 -10.12 -0.99
C PHE A 100 -18.42 -10.34 -1.82
N GLU A 101 -18.56 -10.18 -3.13
CA GLU A 101 -17.47 -10.23 -4.10
C GLU A 101 -17.23 -8.82 -4.62
N LEU A 102 -15.95 -8.42 -4.67
CA LEU A 102 -15.57 -7.15 -5.26
C LEU A 102 -15.55 -7.28 -6.78
N SER A 103 -16.02 -6.23 -7.46
CA SER A 103 -16.06 -6.16 -8.91
C SER A 103 -14.81 -5.49 -9.47
N THR A 104 -14.50 -5.76 -10.74
CA THR A 104 -13.47 -5.00 -11.46
C THR A 104 -13.76 -3.50 -11.39
N GLY A 105 -12.75 -2.73 -10.99
CA GLY A 105 -12.86 -1.29 -10.74
C GLY A 105 -13.09 -0.92 -9.27
N ASP A 106 -13.42 -1.88 -8.41
CA ASP A 106 -13.43 -1.66 -6.97
C ASP A 106 -12.00 -1.52 -6.42
N GLU A 107 -11.90 -0.93 -5.24
CA GLU A 107 -10.62 -0.69 -4.58
C GLU A 107 -10.62 -1.29 -3.19
N VAL A 108 -9.47 -1.86 -2.82
CA VAL A 108 -9.23 -2.36 -1.48
C VAL A 108 -8.22 -1.50 -0.77
N LEU A 109 -8.51 -1.15 0.48
CA LEU A 109 -7.56 -0.49 1.36
C LEU A 109 -6.47 -1.48 1.77
N ILE A 110 -5.21 -1.19 1.46
CA ILE A 110 -4.06 -2.03 1.83
C ILE A 110 -3.40 -1.51 3.10
N TYR A 111 -3.11 -0.21 3.13
CA TYR A 111 -2.48 0.47 4.27
C TYR A 111 -3.25 1.74 4.62
N ASP A 112 -3.42 1.98 5.93
CA ASP A 112 -3.87 3.25 6.49
C ASP A 112 -2.81 3.79 7.45
N PHE A 113 -1.94 4.65 6.95
CA PHE A 113 -0.90 5.34 7.74
C PHE A 113 -1.49 6.39 8.69
N GLY A 114 -2.79 6.65 8.63
CA GLY A 114 -3.50 7.54 9.55
C GLY A 114 -4.04 6.80 10.78
N ALA A 115 -4.09 5.47 10.72
CA ALA A 115 -4.67 4.63 11.76
C ALA A 115 -3.91 4.74 13.09
N LYS A 116 -4.64 4.51 14.18
CA LYS A 116 -4.16 4.62 15.56
C LYS A 116 -4.40 3.31 16.29
N ALA A 117 -3.63 3.07 17.35
CA ALA A 117 -3.87 1.94 18.23
C ALA A 117 -5.34 1.93 18.70
N GLY A 118 -6.03 0.81 18.50
CA GLY A 118 -7.46 0.66 18.74
C GLY A 118 -8.33 0.70 17.48
N ASP A 119 -7.81 1.23 16.37
CA ASP A 119 -8.57 1.28 15.11
C ASP A 119 -8.68 -0.11 14.47
N LYS A 120 -9.73 -0.27 13.66
CA LYS A 120 -10.01 -1.44 12.85
C LYS A 120 -10.25 -1.04 11.42
N TYR A 121 -9.75 -1.84 10.48
CA TYR A 121 -10.11 -1.72 9.07
C TYR A 121 -10.00 -3.06 8.37
N MET A 122 -10.65 -3.17 7.20
CA MET A 122 -10.52 -4.32 6.33
C MET A 122 -9.38 -4.10 5.35
N THR A 123 -8.52 -5.11 5.17
CA THR A 123 -7.45 -5.15 4.16
C THR A 123 -7.41 -6.52 3.49
N VAL A 124 -6.54 -6.72 2.51
CA VAL A 124 -6.33 -8.04 1.90
C VAL A 124 -5.32 -8.87 2.68
N SER A 125 -5.50 -10.20 2.65
CA SER A 125 -4.48 -11.13 3.10
C SER A 125 -3.26 -11.07 2.19
N MET A 126 -2.09 -10.97 2.83
CA MET A 126 -0.78 -11.06 2.19
C MET A 126 -0.08 -12.31 2.70
N ASP A 127 0.84 -12.86 1.91
CA ASP A 127 1.71 -13.92 2.39
C ASP A 127 2.68 -13.41 3.47
N GLY A 128 3.39 -14.35 4.10
CA GLY A 128 4.35 -14.03 5.15
C GLY A 128 5.53 -13.15 4.71
N TYR A 129 5.65 -12.87 3.41
CA TYR A 129 6.69 -12.05 2.79
C TYR A 129 6.16 -10.72 2.24
N GLY A 130 4.86 -10.44 2.42
CA GLY A 130 4.20 -9.21 1.95
C GLY A 130 3.73 -9.27 0.50
N GLY A 131 3.80 -10.43 -0.14
CA GLY A 131 3.25 -10.67 -1.47
C GLY A 131 1.73 -10.87 -1.44
N PHE A 132 1.05 -10.54 -2.53
CA PHE A 132 -0.37 -10.85 -2.69
C PHE A 132 -0.56 -12.32 -3.06
N TYR A 133 -1.50 -12.99 -2.39
CA TYR A 133 -1.96 -14.30 -2.84
C TYR A 133 -2.67 -14.19 -4.19
N ALA A 134 -2.67 -15.28 -4.96
CA ALA A 134 -3.43 -15.34 -6.21
C ALA A 134 -4.95 -15.12 -6.00
N ASN A 135 -5.46 -15.46 -4.81
CA ASN A 135 -6.84 -15.20 -4.38
C ASN A 135 -6.80 -14.59 -2.98
N PRO A 136 -6.57 -13.27 -2.84
CA PRO A 136 -6.50 -12.63 -1.54
C PRO A 136 -7.90 -12.56 -0.90
N GLU A 137 -7.96 -12.88 0.38
CA GLU A 137 -9.19 -12.77 1.18
C GLU A 137 -9.17 -11.43 1.93
N MET A 138 -10.34 -10.80 2.10
CA MET A 138 -10.41 -9.65 3.00
C MET A 138 -10.36 -10.09 4.45
N VAL A 139 -9.49 -9.44 5.22
CA VAL A 139 -9.30 -9.69 6.65
C VAL A 139 -9.51 -8.39 7.44
N GLU A 140 -10.19 -8.49 8.58
CA GLU A 140 -10.23 -7.39 9.55
C GLU A 140 -8.88 -7.37 10.28
N VAL A 141 -8.22 -6.22 10.25
CA VAL A 141 -7.02 -5.96 11.04
C VAL A 141 -7.33 -5.02 12.19
N TYR A 142 -6.71 -5.29 13.33
CA TYR A 142 -6.77 -4.46 14.51
C TYR A 142 -5.40 -3.84 14.77
N VAL A 143 -5.34 -2.51 14.84
CA VAL A 143 -4.09 -1.80 15.08
C VAL A 143 -3.76 -1.91 16.57
N VAL A 144 -2.80 -2.77 16.90
CA VAL A 144 -2.34 -2.97 18.30
C VAL A 144 -1.36 -1.89 18.71
N LYS A 145 -0.51 -1.44 17.78
CA LYS A 145 0.52 -0.44 17.98
C LYS A 145 0.71 0.31 16.67
N ALA A 146 0.93 1.61 16.76
CA ALA A 146 1.38 2.43 15.65
C ALA A 146 2.71 3.06 16.06
N ASP A 147 3.75 2.81 15.27
CA ASP A 147 5.05 3.46 15.42
C ASP A 147 5.14 4.62 14.43
N THR A 148 6.17 5.46 14.55
CA THR A 148 6.46 6.48 13.55
C THR A 148 7.78 6.20 12.86
N ILE A 149 7.78 6.39 11.55
CA ILE A 149 8.93 6.27 10.68
C ILE A 149 9.16 7.58 9.93
N MET A 150 10.40 7.82 9.52
CA MET A 150 10.71 8.94 8.64
C MET A 150 10.55 8.49 7.19
N VAL A 151 9.60 9.09 6.48
CA VAL A 151 9.40 8.90 5.04
C VAL A 151 9.66 10.24 4.37
N ASN A 152 10.67 10.29 3.50
CA ASN A 152 11.09 11.50 2.78
C ASN A 152 11.32 12.70 3.72
N GLY A 153 11.90 12.46 4.90
CA GLY A 153 12.15 13.52 5.90
C GLY A 153 10.93 13.95 6.71
N HIS A 154 9.79 13.26 6.58
CA HIS A 154 8.58 13.51 7.36
C HIS A 154 8.22 12.32 8.23
N GLU A 155 7.78 12.62 9.46
CA GLU A 155 7.27 11.60 10.36
C GLU A 155 5.92 11.09 9.87
N ARG A 156 5.83 9.80 9.57
CA ARG A 156 4.61 9.09 9.20
C ARG A 156 4.38 7.93 10.14
N ARG A 157 3.12 7.65 10.47
CA ARG A 157 2.80 6.49 11.32
C ARG A 157 2.84 5.21 10.48
N ARG A 158 3.24 4.12 11.11
CA ARG A 158 3.32 2.76 10.58
C ARG A 158 2.61 1.80 11.52
#